data_AF-A0AAV3P9B1-F1
#
_entry.id   AF-A0AAV3P9B1-F1
#
_cell.length_a   1.000
_cell.length_b   1.000
_cell.length_c   1.000
_cell.angle_alpha   90.00
_cell.angle_beta   90.00
_cell.angle_gamma   90.00
#
_symmetry.space_group_name_H-M   'P 1'
#
loop_
_entity.id
_entity.type
_entity.pdbx_description
1 polymer ?
#
loop_
_entity_poly.entity_id
_entity_poly.type
_entity_poly.pdbx_seq_one_letter_code
_entity_poly.pdbx_strand_id
1 'polypeptide(L)'
;MDFSSFLTSLITSFVIFVVLMILFSWLSRRQGNEVIYYPNRILKGMDPYEGSSRRHTRNPFAWIYESLSSSEADIINISGVDSAVYFVFLSTGT
;
A
#
# COMPACT_ATOMS: atom_id res chain seq x y z
N MET A 1 14.19 -5.31 28.09
CA MET A 1 13.85 -6.58 27.40
C MET A 1 15.13 -7.34 27.16
N ASP A 2 15.14 -8.64 27.39
CA ASP A 2 16.30 -9.47 27.07
C ASP A 2 16.48 -9.53 25.55
N PHE A 3 17.72 -9.43 25.07
CA PHE A 3 18.01 -9.39 23.62
C PHE A 3 17.39 -10.57 22.88
N SER A 4 17.42 -11.78 23.46
CA SER A 4 16.80 -12.97 22.88
C SER A 4 15.27 -12.84 22.74
N SER A 5 14.61 -12.20 23.71
CA SER A 5 13.16 -11.98 23.66
C SER A 5 12.80 -10.94 22.59
N PHE A 6 13.58 -9.85 22.49
CA PHE A 6 13.46 -8.86 21.43
C PHE A 6 13.66 -9.50 20.06
N LEU A 7 14.76 -10.24 19.87
CA LEU A 7 15.11 -10.87 18.60
C LEU A 7 14.04 -11.89 18.16
N THR A 8 13.54 -12.70 19.09
CA THR A 8 12.44 -13.64 18.81
C THR A 8 11.18 -12.91 18.36
N SER A 9 10.80 -11.83 19.06
CA SER A 9 9.63 -11.03 18.69
C SER A 9 9.78 -10.36 17.33
N LEU A 10 10.97 -9.85 17.02
CA LEU A 10 11.29 -9.20 15.75
C LEU A 10 11.22 -10.19 14.60
N ILE A 11 11.89 -11.34 14.72
CA ILE A 11 11.88 -12.39 13.68
C ILE A 11 10.46 -12.89 13.46
N THR A 12 9.72 -13.18 14.53
CA THR A 12 8.34 -13.68 14.42
C THR A 12 7.46 -12.66 13.69
N SER A 13 7.52 -11.39 14.10
CA SER A 13 6.75 -10.31 13.46
C SER A 13 7.15 -10.11 11.99
N PHE A 14 8.44 -10.19 11.69
CA PHE A 14 8.95 -10.09 10.33
C PHE A 14 8.48 -11.25 9.44
N VAL A 15 8.51 -12.49 9.94
CA VAL A 15 8.01 -13.66 9.22
C VAL A 15 6.51 -13.51 8.92
N ILE A 16 5.71 -13.08 9.90
CA ILE A 16 4.29 -12.80 9.71
C ILE A 16 4.10 -11.74 8.63
N PHE A 17 4.86 -10.64 8.70
CA PHE A 17 4.83 -9.59 7.68
C PHE A 17 5.11 -10.13 6.28
N VAL A 18 6.15 -10.95 6.11
CA VAL A 18 6.49 -11.56 4.80
C VAL A 18 5.35 -12.45 4.28
N VAL A 19 4.76 -13.28 5.14
CA VAL A 19 3.61 -14.13 4.76
C VAL A 19 2.43 -13.27 4.29
N LEU A 20 2.11 -12.19 5.02
CA LEU A 20 1.04 -11.27 4.64
C LEU A 20 1.35 -10.57 3.31
N MET A 21 2.60 -10.17 3.07
CA MET A 21 3.01 -9.55 1.80
C MET A 21 2.84 -10.51 0.61
N ILE A 22 3.15 -11.80 0.78
CA ILE A 22 2.93 -12.83 -0.24
C ILE A 22 1.43 -13.00 -0.52
N LEU A 23 0.61 -13.11 0.53
CA LEU A 23 -0.84 -13.23 0.39
C LEU A 23 -1.45 -12.00 -0.32
N PHE A 24 -1.05 -10.79 0.09
CA PHE A 24 -1.47 -9.55 -0.54
C PHE A 24 -1.11 -9.51 -2.03
N SER A 25 0.13 -9.86 -2.39
CA SER A 25 0.57 -9.90 -3.78
C SER A 25 -0.20 -10.95 -4.59
N TRP A 26 -0.52 -12.09 -3.99
CA TRP A 26 -1.30 -13.13 -4.66
C TRP A 26 -2.77 -12.73 -4.89
N LEU A 27 -3.43 -12.15 -3.88
CA LEU A 27 -4.85 -11.76 -3.96
C LEU A 27 -5.07 -10.54 -4.84
N SER A 28 -4.21 -9.51 -4.75
CA SER A 28 -4.32 -8.28 -5.55
C SER A 28 -4.16 -8.54 -7.05
N ARG A 29 -3.49 -9.65 -7.42
CA ARG A 29 -3.37 -10.07 -8.82
C ARG A 29 -4.67 -10.63 -9.39
N ARG A 30 -5.64 -11.08 -8.60
CA ARG A 30 -6.87 -11.65 -9.14
C ARG A 30 -7.84 -10.54 -9.56
N GLN A 31 -8.27 -10.57 -10.83
CA GLN A 31 -9.18 -9.56 -11.40
C GLN A 31 -10.50 -9.43 -10.64
N GLY A 32 -11.03 -10.54 -10.10
CA GLY A 32 -12.25 -10.50 -9.27
C GLY A 32 -12.10 -9.71 -7.96
N ASN A 33 -10.88 -9.40 -7.54
CA ASN A 33 -10.61 -8.65 -6.31
C ASN A 33 -10.37 -7.15 -6.56
N GLU A 34 -10.50 -6.67 -7.81
CA GLU A 34 -10.32 -5.24 -8.15
C GLU A 34 -11.22 -4.34 -7.33
N VAL A 35 -12.46 -4.76 -7.08
CA VAL A 35 -13.44 -4.00 -6.28
C VAL A 35 -13.01 -3.87 -4.81
N ILE A 36 -12.20 -4.81 -4.30
CA ILE A 36 -11.70 -4.79 -2.92
C ILE A 36 -10.46 -3.90 -2.81
N TYR A 37 -9.53 -3.99 -3.77
CA TYR A 37 -8.25 -3.29 -3.69
C TYR A 37 -8.25 -1.89 -4.30
N TYR A 38 -9.15 -1.61 -5.25
CA TYR A 38 -9.23 -0.33 -5.95
C TYR A 38 -10.65 0.29 -5.99
N PRO A 39 -11.45 0.24 -4.90
CA PRO A 39 -12.83 0.71 -4.90
C PRO A 39 -12.95 2.21 -5.23
N ASN A 40 -12.08 3.05 -4.66
CA ASN A 40 -12.14 4.50 -4.87
C ASN A 40 -11.87 4.88 -6.34
N ARG A 41 -10.98 4.15 -7.02
CA ARG A 41 -10.72 4.36 -8.45
C ARG A 41 -11.96 4.00 -9.28
N ILE A 42 -12.57 2.87 -8.99
CA ILE A 42 -13.81 2.40 -9.65
C ILE A 42 -14.96 3.39 -9.44
N LEU A 43 -15.15 3.87 -8.21
CA LEU A 43 -16.19 4.86 -7.88
C LEU A 43 -16.00 6.20 -8.62
N LYS A 44 -14.75 6.55 -8.93
CA LYS A 44 -14.39 7.74 -9.70
C LYS A 44 -14.39 7.52 -11.21
N GLY A 45 -14.79 6.35 -11.69
CA GLY A 45 -14.83 6.01 -13.12
C GLY A 45 -13.44 5.87 -13.76
N MET A 46 -12.39 5.71 -12.95
CA MET A 46 -11.02 5.51 -13.42
C MET A 46 -10.77 4.01 -13.62
N ASP A 47 -9.93 3.64 -14.58
CA ASP A 47 -9.44 2.26 -14.66
C ASP A 47 -8.68 1.95 -13.36
N PRO A 48 -8.97 0.82 -12.67
CA PRO A 48 -8.26 0.40 -11.45
C PRO A 48 -6.74 0.38 -11.61
N TYR A 49 -6.27 0.28 -12.85
CA TYR A 49 -4.90 0.16 -13.28
C TYR A 49 -4.39 1.38 -14.08
N GLU A 50 -5.21 2.39 -14.40
CA GLU A 50 -4.72 3.64 -15.01
C GLU A 50 -3.92 4.48 -14.01
N GLY A 51 -2.68 4.80 -14.36
CA GLY A 51 -1.65 5.34 -13.46
C GLY A 51 -0.60 4.29 -13.08
N SER A 52 -0.94 3.00 -13.15
CA SER A 52 0.02 1.90 -13.28
C SER A 52 0.46 1.76 -14.74
N SER A 53 0.95 2.87 -15.34
CA SER A 53 1.47 2.95 -16.72
C SER A 53 2.58 1.93 -17.01
N ARG A 54 3.02 1.17 -16.01
CA ARG A 54 3.69 -0.12 -16.17
C ARG A 54 2.71 -1.25 -15.88
N ARG A 55 1.93 -1.61 -16.91
CA ARG A 55 1.15 -2.84 -17.09
C ARG A 55 1.94 -4.15 -16.88
N HIS A 56 3.19 -4.10 -16.40
CA HIS A 56 4.18 -5.17 -16.54
C HIS A 56 4.82 -5.69 -15.25
N THR A 57 4.44 -5.19 -14.08
CA THR A 57 4.96 -5.78 -12.84
C THR A 57 3.86 -5.85 -11.78
N ARG A 58 3.11 -6.95 -11.82
CA ARG A 58 2.43 -7.56 -10.66
C ARG A 58 3.46 -7.94 -9.58
N ASN A 59 4.23 -6.96 -9.13
CA ASN A 59 5.35 -7.10 -8.23
C ASN A 59 4.86 -6.83 -6.81
N PRO A 60 5.19 -7.67 -5.81
CA PRO A 60 4.90 -7.39 -4.40
C PRO A 60 5.40 -6.03 -3.90
N PHE A 61 6.26 -5.34 -4.64
CA PHE A 61 6.80 -4.01 -4.30
C PHE A 61 6.20 -2.85 -5.13
N ALA A 62 5.28 -3.10 -6.05
CA ALA A 62 4.71 -2.06 -6.89
C ALA A 62 4.00 -0.96 -6.09
N TRP A 63 3.27 -1.35 -5.03
CA TRP A 63 2.59 -0.42 -4.12
C TRP A 63 3.58 0.51 -3.39
N ILE A 64 4.80 0.04 -3.07
CA ILE A 64 5.83 0.87 -2.42
C ILE A 64 6.21 2.00 -3.37
N TYR A 65 6.55 1.64 -4.61
CA TYR A 65 6.93 2.63 -5.61
C TYR A 65 5.79 3.62 -5.89
N GLU A 66 4.55 3.12 -6.06
CA GLU A 66 3.38 3.97 -6.27
C GLU A 66 3.18 4.95 -5.11
N SER A 67 3.25 4.46 -3.86
CA SER A 67 3.11 5.28 -2.66
C SER A 67 4.17 6.37 -2.54
N LEU A 68 5.43 6.06 -2.90
CA LEU A 68 6.54 7.02 -2.85
C LEU A 68 6.51 8.02 -4.01
N SER A 69 5.95 7.63 -5.17
CA SER A 69 5.83 8.50 -6.34
C SER A 69 4.63 9.45 -6.29
N SER A 70 3.67 9.21 -5.38
CA SER A 70 2.45 9.99 -5.28
C SER A 70 2.72 11.36 -4.64
N SER A 71 2.28 12.44 -5.29
CA SER A 71 2.40 13.79 -4.73
C SER A 71 1.28 14.09 -3.73
N GLU A 72 1.47 15.10 -2.86
CA GLU A 72 0.42 15.58 -1.97
C GLU A 72 -0.82 16.05 -2.75
N ALA A 73 -0.62 16.70 -3.91
CA ALA A 73 -1.71 17.11 -4.79
C ALA A 73 -2.51 15.90 -5.31
N ASP A 74 -1.84 14.79 -5.63
CA ASP A 74 -2.51 13.54 -6.03
C ASP A 74 -3.32 12.97 -4.86
N ILE A 75 -2.76 12.98 -3.64
CA ILE A 75 -3.43 12.50 -2.43
C ILE A 75 -4.69 13.34 -2.15
N ILE A 76 -4.60 14.66 -2.23
CA ILE A 76 -5.74 15.56 -2.00
C ILE A 76 -6.83 15.31 -3.06
N ASN A 77 -6.45 15.18 -4.33
CA ASN A 77 -7.40 14.98 -5.43
C ASN A 77 -8.07 13.58 -5.36
N ILE A 78 -7.32 12.56 -4.98
CA ILE A 78 -7.81 11.17 -4.94
C ILE A 78 -8.52 10.84 -3.64
N SER A 79 -8.03 11.32 -2.49
CA SER A 79 -8.43 10.87 -1.15
C SER A 79 -8.92 11.99 -0.24
N GLY A 80 -8.88 13.24 -0.69
CA GLY A 80 -9.33 14.40 0.07
C GLY A 80 -8.28 14.98 1.02
N VAL A 81 -8.59 16.15 1.58
CA VAL A 81 -7.68 16.93 2.43
C VAL A 81 -7.43 16.23 3.77
N ASP A 82 -8.44 15.59 4.36
CA ASP A 82 -8.31 14.90 5.65
C ASP A 82 -7.22 13.80 5.60
N SER A 83 -7.19 13.04 4.50
CA SER A 83 -6.16 12.02 4.25
C SER A 83 -4.77 12.63 4.13
N ALA A 84 -4.65 13.77 3.43
CA ALA A 84 -3.38 14.48 3.27
C ALA A 84 -2.85 14.98 4.63
N VAL A 85 -3.71 15.59 5.45
CA VAL A 85 -3.35 16.03 6.80
C VAL A 85 -2.86 14.87 7.66
N TYR A 86 -3.49 13.69 7.56
CA TYR A 86 -3.05 12.50 8.29
C TYR A 86 -1.65 12.02 7.84
N PHE A 87 -1.36 12.03 6.54
CA PHE A 87 -0.01 11.70 6.05
C PHE A 87 1.05 12.72 6.49
N VAL A 88 0.71 14.02 6.48
CA VAL A 88 1.60 15.06 7.03
C VAL A 88 1.85 14.79 8.51
N PHE A 89 0.80 14.54 9.30
CA PHE A 89 0.93 14.22 10.73
C PHE A 89 1.89 13.04 10.97
N LEU A 90 1.72 11.92 10.24
CA LEU A 90 2.60 10.76 10.34
C LEU A 90 4.05 11.06 9.94
N SER A 91 4.26 11.92 8.93
CA SER A 91 5.59 12.35 8.49
C SER A 91 6.27 13.27 9.50
N THR A 92 5.51 14.18 10.09
CA THR A 92 5.99 15.15 11.09
C THR A 92 6.08 14.58 12.50
N GLY A 93 5.55 13.38 12.73
CA GLY A 93 5.51 12.69 14.03
C GLY A 93 6.89 12.16 14.44
N THR A 94 7.82 13.07 14.65
CA THR A 94 9.10 12.93 15.37
C THR A 94 9.15 14.02 16.42
#